data_AF-A0A2S7D7R8-F1
#
_entry.id   AF-A0A2S7D7R8-F1
#
_cell.length_a   1.000
_cell.length_b   1.000
_cell.length_c   1.000
_cell.angle_alpha   90.00
_cell.angle_beta   90.00
_cell.angle_gamma   90.00
#
_symmetry.space_group_name_H-M   'P 1'
#
loop_
_entity.id
_entity.type
_entity.pdbx_description
1 polymer ?
#
loop_
_entity_poly.entity_id
_entity_poly.type
_entity_poly.pdbx_seq_one_letter_code
_entity_poly.pdbx_strand_id
1 'polypeptide(L)'
;MSSIDIRHDHSLPPAQARAAIDEAARKLTDRYGVASHWEGDTLRISRAGVDGAIALLPQQVHVTAELGFLLSAMQPMVESEIRRLLSEKLA
;
A
#
# COMPACT_ATOMS: atom_id res chain seq x y z
N MET A 1 -7.86 17.58 -0.62
CA MET A 1 -7.32 16.35 -1.23
C MET A 1 -7.52 15.25 -0.21
N SER A 2 -7.92 14.06 -0.64
CA SER A 2 -8.21 12.95 0.26
C SER A 2 -6.95 12.13 0.43
N SER A 3 -6.36 12.20 1.62
CA SER A 3 -5.19 11.42 1.98
C SER A 3 -5.57 10.24 2.87
N ILE A 4 -4.94 9.11 2.63
CA ILE A 4 -5.00 7.89 3.43
C ILE A 4 -3.64 7.77 4.11
N ASP A 5 -3.64 7.60 5.43
CA ASP A 5 -2.47 7.24 6.24
C ASP A 5 -2.85 6.04 7.11
N ILE A 6 -2.24 4.89 6.84
CA ILE A 6 -2.44 3.65 7.58
C ILE A 6 -1.10 3.19 8.12
N ARG A 7 -1.03 2.94 9.43
CA ARG A 7 0.08 2.23 10.06
C ARG A 7 -0.40 0.85 10.49
N HIS A 8 0.36 -0.18 10.14
CA HIS A 8 0.06 -1.56 10.49
C HIS A 8 1.33 -2.21 11.05
N ASP A 9 1.26 -2.68 12.30
CA ASP A 9 2.39 -3.36 12.92
C ASP A 9 2.51 -4.78 12.39
N HIS A 10 3.73 -5.28 12.23
CA HIS A 10 4.01 -6.66 11.86
C HIS A 10 5.22 -7.20 12.61
N SER A 11 5.24 -8.50 12.83
CA SER A 11 6.37 -9.20 13.45
C SER A 11 7.21 -9.97 12.43
N LEU A 12 6.91 -9.81 11.14
CA LEU A 12 7.62 -10.50 10.07
C LEU A 12 9.06 -10.01 9.92
N PRO A 13 10.03 -10.90 9.64
CA PRO A 13 11.38 -10.51 9.27
C PRO A 13 11.38 -9.60 8.03
N PRO A 14 12.32 -8.64 7.90
CA PRO A 14 12.34 -7.67 6.81
C PRO A 14 12.27 -8.29 5.40
N ALA A 15 12.95 -9.43 5.21
CA ALA A 15 12.92 -10.16 3.94
C ALA A 15 11.52 -10.71 3.60
N GLN A 16 10.79 -11.23 4.59
CA GLN A 16 9.43 -11.75 4.40
C GLN A 16 8.43 -10.61 4.20
N ALA A 17 8.55 -9.55 5.00
CA ALA A 17 7.68 -8.38 4.89
C ALA A 17 7.83 -7.73 3.50
N ARG A 18 9.07 -7.58 3.00
CA ARG A 18 9.33 -7.08 1.65
C ARG A 18 8.73 -7.98 0.57
N ALA A 19 8.89 -9.30 0.69
CA ALA A 19 8.32 -10.25 -0.27
C ALA A 19 6.77 -10.21 -0.29
N ALA A 20 6.14 -10.09 0.88
CA ALA A 20 4.69 -9.97 1.00
C ALA A 20 4.15 -8.70 0.33
N ILE A 21 4.84 -7.57 0.55
CA ILE A 21 4.50 -6.29 -0.10
C ILE A 21 4.75 -6.35 -1.61
N ASP A 22 5.85 -6.96 -2.06
CA ASP A 22 6.15 -7.12 -3.50
C ASP A 22 5.10 -7.99 -4.20
N GLU A 23 4.65 -9.07 -3.56
CA GLU A 23 3.57 -9.91 -4.08
C GLU A 23 2.23 -9.13 -4.17
N ALA A 24 1.92 -8.33 -3.14
CA ALA A 24 0.74 -7.47 -3.15
C ALA A 24 0.81 -6.42 -4.27
N ALA A 25 1.98 -5.79 -4.45
CA ALA A 25 2.23 -4.82 -5.49
C ALA A 25 2.04 -5.41 -6.89
N ARG A 26 2.62 -6.59 -7.16
CA ARG A 26 2.44 -7.30 -8.44
C ARG A 26 0.98 -7.61 -8.72
N LYS A 27 0.23 -8.09 -7.72
CA LYS A 27 -1.21 -8.34 -7.85
C LYS A 27 -1.99 -7.08 -8.18
N LEU A 28 -1.62 -5.94 -7.60
CA LEU A 28 -2.23 -4.64 -7.90
C LEU A 28 -1.88 -4.17 -9.31
N THR A 29 -0.64 -4.36 -9.75
CA THR A 29 -0.21 -4.10 -11.13
C THR A 29 -0.97 -4.96 -12.13
N ASP A 30 -1.10 -6.27 -11.89
CA ASP A 30 -1.78 -7.18 -12.81
C ASP A 30 -3.30 -6.94 -12.89
N ARG A 31 -3.98 -6.72 -11.75
CA ARG A 31 -5.44 -6.50 -11.74
C ARG A 31 -5.83 -5.10 -12.19
N TYR A 32 -5.09 -4.10 -11.76
CA TYR A 32 -5.53 -2.71 -11.85
C TYR A 32 -4.61 -1.88 -12.76
N GLY A 33 -3.44 -2.35 -13.14
CA GLY A 33 -2.48 -1.58 -13.95
C GLY A 33 -1.80 -0.46 -13.17
N VAL A 34 -1.58 -0.66 -11.86
CA VAL A 34 -0.84 0.28 -11.01
C VAL A 34 0.65 0.16 -11.32
N ALA A 35 1.35 1.27 -11.54
CA ALA A 35 2.80 1.29 -11.63
C ALA A 35 3.39 1.23 -10.21
N SER A 36 4.34 0.35 -9.98
CA SER A 36 5.00 0.21 -8.68
C SER A 36 6.52 0.13 -8.83
N HIS A 37 7.25 0.77 -7.92
CA HIS A 37 8.71 0.72 -7.90
C HIS A 37 9.27 0.92 -6.49
N TRP A 38 10.36 0.23 -6.16
CA TRP A 38 11.02 0.35 -4.87
C TRP A 38 12.03 1.50 -4.88
N GLU A 39 11.96 2.34 -3.85
CA GLU A 39 12.90 3.39 -3.49
C GLU A 39 13.45 3.12 -2.08
N GLY A 40 14.58 2.42 -2.01
CA GLY A 40 15.10 1.91 -0.74
C GLY A 40 14.11 0.94 -0.09
N ASP A 41 13.63 1.30 1.11
CA ASP A 41 12.64 0.53 1.89
C ASP A 41 11.19 0.97 1.64
N THR A 42 10.95 1.88 0.68
CA THR A 42 9.61 2.38 0.36
C THR A 42 9.20 1.94 -1.05
N LEU A 43 8.05 1.30 -1.18
CA LEU A 43 7.44 0.99 -2.46
C LEU A 43 6.52 2.14 -2.86
N ARG A 44 6.87 2.86 -3.93
CA ARG A 44 6.00 3.86 -4.56
C ARG A 44 5.00 3.14 -5.46
N ILE A 45 3.75 3.59 -5.45
CA ILE A 45 2.67 3.08 -6.28
C ILE A 45 1.88 4.23 -6.87
N SER A 46 1.64 4.22 -8.18
CA SER A 46 0.88 5.28 -8.84
C SER A 46 -0.03 4.73 -9.93
N ARG A 47 -1.22 5.32 -10.04
CA ARG A 47 -2.23 5.03 -11.08
C ARG A 47 -3.06 6.28 -11.32
N ALA A 48 -3.72 6.37 -12.47
CA ALA A 48 -4.65 7.47 -12.76
C ALA A 48 -5.63 7.73 -11.59
N GLY A 49 -5.41 8.85 -10.88
CA GLY A 49 -6.22 9.27 -9.73
C GLY A 49 -5.78 8.75 -8.35
N VAL A 50 -4.70 7.98 -8.24
CA VAL A 50 -4.13 7.49 -6.97
C VAL A 50 -2.60 7.58 -7.01
N ASP A 51 -2.01 8.27 -6.04
CA ASP A 51 -0.56 8.24 -5.80
C ASP A 51 -0.33 7.78 -4.37
N GLY A 52 0.49 6.76 -4.16
CA GLY A 52 0.72 6.20 -2.83
C GLY A 52 2.13 5.67 -2.63
N ALA A 53 2.42 5.35 -1.38
CA ALA A 53 3.68 4.78 -0.95
C ALA A 53 3.45 3.79 0.19
N ILE A 54 4.26 2.74 0.23
CA ILE A 54 4.29 1.74 1.30
C ILE A 54 5.71 1.72 1.84
N ALA A 55 5.94 2.36 2.99
CA ALA A 55 7.20 2.31 3.69
C ALA A 55 7.28 1.06 4.57
N LEU A 56 8.29 0.23 4.34
CA LEU A 56 8.57 -0.97 5.11
C LEU A 56 9.52 -0.61 6.25
N LEU A 57 9.02 -0.61 7.48
CA LEU A 57 9.81 -0.43 8.69
C LEU A 57 10.07 -1.81 9.33
N PRO A 58 11.03 -1.94 10.27
CA PRO A 58 11.41 -3.24 10.82
C PRO A 58 10.27 -4.01 11.52
N GLN A 59 9.28 -3.30 12.07
CA GLN A 59 8.15 -3.88 12.82
C GLN A 59 6.81 -3.22 12.43
N GLN A 60 6.80 -2.45 11.34
CA GLN A 60 5.63 -1.69 10.95
C GLN A 60 5.65 -1.45 9.44
N VAL A 61 4.49 -1.43 8.83
CA VAL A 61 4.29 -0.90 7.49
C VAL A 61 3.50 0.39 7.59
N HIS A 62 3.99 1.43 6.92
CA HIS A 62 3.29 2.71 6.80
C HIS A 62 2.84 2.90 5.35
N VAL A 63 1.54 2.93 5.14
CA VAL A 63 0.93 3.16 3.83
C VAL A 63 0.37 4.57 3.78
N THR A 64 0.77 5.31 2.76
CA THR A 64 0.21 6.62 2.43
C THR A 64 -0.38 6.58 1.03
N ALA A 65 -1.53 7.22 0.81
CA ALA A 65 -2.09 7.37 -0.52
C ALA A 65 -2.91 8.65 -0.65
N GLU A 66 -2.66 9.40 -1.71
CA GLU A 66 -3.43 10.55 -2.15
C GLU A 66 -4.42 10.13 -3.23
N LEU A 67 -5.69 10.40 -2.97
CA LEU A 67 -6.79 10.14 -3.89
C LEU A 67 -7.19 11.42 -4.61
N GLY A 68 -7.31 11.33 -5.93
CA GLY A 68 -7.89 12.36 -6.76
C GLY A 68 -9.38 12.58 -6.46
N PHE A 69 -9.92 13.71 -6.92
CA PHE A 69 -11.28 14.17 -6.62
C PHE A 69 -12.40 13.14 -6.92
N LEU A 70 -12.23 12.29 -7.92
CA LEU A 70 -13.22 11.24 -8.22
C LEU A 70 -13.24 10.12 -7.18
N LEU A 71 -12.08 9.80 -6.60
CA LEU A 71 -11.93 8.70 -5.64
C LEU A 71 -12.05 9.15 -4.19
N SER A 72 -12.04 10.46 -3.90
CA SER A 72 -12.17 10.99 -2.53
C SER A 72 -13.45 10.55 -1.83
N ALA A 73 -14.57 10.42 -2.56
CA ALA A 73 -15.82 9.91 -2.00
C ALA A 73 -15.75 8.41 -1.62
N MET A 74 -14.86 7.65 -2.27
CA MET A 74 -14.62 6.24 -2.01
C MET A 74 -13.45 5.99 -1.04
N GLN A 75 -12.86 7.06 -0.48
CA GLN A 75 -11.73 6.96 0.45
C GLN A 75 -11.95 5.90 1.56
N PRO A 76 -13.10 5.85 2.26
CA PRO A 76 -13.29 4.87 3.34
C PRO A 76 -13.24 3.42 2.85
N MET A 77 -13.74 3.17 1.63
CA MET A 77 -13.72 1.85 1.01
C MET A 77 -12.30 1.46 0.61
N VAL A 78 -11.55 2.38 0.00
CA VAL A 78 -10.15 2.16 -0.39
C VAL A 78 -9.28 1.91 0.84
N GLU A 79 -9.42 2.74 1.88
CA GLU A 79 -8.70 2.57 3.14
C GLU A 79 -8.98 1.21 3.77
N SER A 80 -10.26 0.80 3.81
CA SER A 80 -10.65 -0.49 4.38
C SER A 80 -10.07 -1.67 3.60
N GLU A 81 -10.03 -1.62 2.27
CA GLU A 81 -9.45 -2.69 1.46
C GLU A 81 -7.93 -2.77 1.62
N ILE A 82 -7.24 -1.62 1.73
CA ILE A 82 -5.81 -1.60 2.04
C ILE A 82 -5.55 -2.24 3.41
N ARG A 83 -6.30 -1.85 4.44
CA ARG A 83 -6.19 -2.44 5.80
C ARG A 83 -6.40 -3.95 5.77
N ARG A 84 -7.39 -4.43 5.00
CA ARG A 84 -7.68 -5.85 4.83
C ARG A 84 -6.50 -6.58 4.18
N LEU A 85 -5.99 -6.07 3.06
CA LEU A 85 -4.84 -6.65 2.37
C LEU A 85 -3.58 -6.70 3.26
N LEU A 86 -3.32 -5.63 4.01
CA LEU A 86 -2.21 -5.60 4.96
C LEU A 86 -2.39 -6.66 6.04
N SER A 87 -3.58 -6.74 6.66
CA SER A 87 -3.85 -7.74 7.69
C SER A 87 -3.76 -9.18 7.17
N GLU A 88 -4.15 -9.44 5.92
CA GLU A 88 -4.06 -10.78 5.32
C GLU A 88 -2.62 -11.18 4.97
N LYS A 89 -1.76 -10.20 4.66
CA LYS A 89 -0.39 -10.43 4.18
C LYS A 89 0.68 -10.29 5.26
N LEU A 90 0.39 -9.57 6.34
CA LEU A 90 1.33 -9.24 7.41
C LEU A 90 0.94 -9.85 8.77
N ALA A 91 -0.06 -10.74 8.81
CA ALA A 91 -0.44 -11.52 9.99
C ALA A 91 0.65 -12.52 10.41
#